data_AF-A0A5M3Z8I4-F1
#
_entry.id   AF-A0A5M3Z8I4-F1
#
_cell.length_a   1.000
_cell.length_b   1.000
_cell.length_c   1.000
_cell.angle_alpha   90.00
_cell.angle_beta   90.00
_cell.angle_gamma   90.00
#
_symmetry.space_group_name_H-M   'P 1'
#
loop_
_entity.id
_entity.type
_entity.pdbx_description
1 polymer ?
#
loop_
_entity_poly.entity_id
_entity_poly.type
_entity_poly.pdbx_seq_one_letter_code
_entity_poly.pdbx_strand_id
1 'polypeptide(L)'
;MKAAILATAAALTGSALADVAHMRRGHDSFHHRRAMHAQEPEETCGCTTEVITFYGSPTLVPISTPSATPTPAPAPETTSTEEVTTTLHSTSTSTVTVTATPETPEVTLPTPGVTSFSSTGVYTIPATTLTVTDTTTVCGATSTELPSGTATYGGVTTVVETSTTVVCPYATVKPSGSTVTSVIETTTYVCPSAGTYTVVPPTTTYVPTSTVMVYPTPATFTPGTYTQDAQTVTVTRTDYTYVCPTFHPELPSSTAPAPTTSAVPTSTVVPSSTTSVPASSSSTEVPQTTGTGQMGMTYSPYTNAGGCKSKADVLQDIATIKQKGFTHVRVYSTDCSSLEWIGEGAKQQGLIMILGVYIDSSGISGAQSQVTDIANWAEWDLVSLIVVGNEAIQNGYCTASELASFITSAKQAFKAAGYSGQVTTTEPINVWESSGSALCSSIDILGANIHPFFNSEVTAAQAGKFVQGQVDILEKICPGKDVINLETGWPSKGEANGLAVPGTTQQSEAIKSLRNDVGALSVFFSFSNDLWKSPGAFDVEQYWGCIDQF
;
A
#
# COMPACT_ATOMS: atom_id res chain seq x y z
N MET A 1 57.88 -17.04 -33.34
CA MET A 1 57.76 -17.47 -34.75
C MET A 1 56.30 -17.77 -35.04
N LYS A 2 55.73 -17.08 -36.05
CA LYS A 2 54.66 -17.48 -37.01
C LYS A 2 53.42 -18.21 -36.46
N ALA A 3 52.24 -17.57 -36.46
CA ALA A 3 51.20 -17.60 -37.52
C ALA A 3 50.43 -18.94 -37.54
N ALA A 4 49.16 -19.02 -37.12
CA ALA A 4 47.92 -18.55 -37.76
C ALA A 4 47.28 -19.59 -38.71
N ILE A 5 45.96 -19.80 -38.52
CA ILE A 5 44.90 -19.96 -39.55
C ILE A 5 44.35 -21.37 -39.96
N LEU A 6 43.00 -21.38 -40.08
CA LEU A 6 42.01 -22.28 -40.75
C LEU A 6 41.59 -23.58 -40.03
N ALA A 7 40.34 -24.06 -40.07
CA ALA A 7 38.97 -23.56 -40.30
C ALA A 7 38.05 -24.80 -40.44
N THR A 8 36.78 -24.69 -40.00
CA THR A 8 35.55 -25.34 -40.55
C THR A 8 35.47 -26.89 -40.66
N ALA A 9 34.36 -27.61 -40.48
CA ALA A 9 32.98 -27.38 -40.05
C ALA A 9 32.25 -28.76 -40.04
N ALA A 10 31.13 -28.85 -39.30
CA ALA A 10 29.98 -29.76 -39.48
C ALA A 10 30.16 -31.27 -39.14
N ALA A 11 29.19 -32.03 -38.61
CA ALA A 11 27.75 -31.84 -38.46
C ALA A 11 27.12 -32.95 -37.55
N LEU A 12 25.94 -32.64 -36.97
CA LEU A 12 24.77 -33.53 -36.65
C LEU A 12 24.93 -34.54 -35.47
N THR A 13 23.99 -34.79 -34.54
CA THR A 13 22.56 -34.45 -34.34
C THR A 13 22.08 -34.98 -32.96
N GLY A 14 21.14 -34.25 -32.32
CA GLY A 14 20.05 -34.77 -31.43
C GLY A 14 20.44 -35.15 -30.00
N SER A 15 19.75 -34.76 -28.92
CA SER A 15 18.37 -34.26 -28.77
C SER A 15 18.23 -33.51 -27.44
N ALA A 16 17.53 -32.38 -27.51
CA ALA A 16 17.11 -31.53 -26.39
C ALA A 16 15.70 -31.90 -25.93
N LEU A 17 15.40 -31.74 -24.64
CA LEU A 17 14.15 -31.16 -24.10
C LEU A 17 14.44 -30.66 -22.68
N ALA A 18 14.39 -29.34 -22.47
CA ALA A 18 14.27 -28.69 -21.18
C ALA A 18 13.20 -27.60 -21.32
N ASP A 19 12.14 -27.74 -20.53
CA ASP A 19 10.97 -26.85 -20.48
C ASP A 19 11.37 -25.44 -20.06
N VAL A 20 11.17 -24.48 -20.97
CA VAL A 20 11.10 -23.05 -20.68
C VAL A 20 9.80 -22.56 -21.32
N ALA A 21 8.76 -22.44 -20.49
CA ALA A 21 7.50 -21.83 -20.86
C ALA A 21 7.14 -20.75 -19.82
N HIS A 22 6.60 -19.64 -20.32
CA HIS A 22 6.08 -18.46 -19.61
C HIS A 22 7.03 -17.26 -19.41
N MET A 23 7.48 -16.66 -20.52
CA MET A 23 7.59 -15.20 -20.65
C MET A 23 7.51 -14.80 -22.14
N ARG A 24 6.31 -14.78 -22.71
CA ARG A 24 6.02 -14.12 -24.00
C ARG A 24 4.52 -13.85 -24.11
N ARG A 25 4.05 -12.65 -23.78
CA ARG A 25 2.96 -11.92 -24.47
C ARG A 25 3.05 -10.45 -24.05
N GLY A 26 3.22 -9.55 -25.01
CA GLY A 26 3.22 -8.11 -24.75
C GLY A 26 3.67 -7.20 -25.89
N HIS A 27 4.00 -7.72 -27.09
CA HIS A 27 4.47 -6.83 -28.17
C HIS A 27 4.15 -7.33 -29.59
N ASP A 28 2.89 -7.69 -29.85
CA ASP A 28 2.42 -8.08 -31.20
C ASP A 28 1.28 -7.19 -31.75
N SER A 29 1.06 -6.01 -31.19
CA SER A 29 -0.04 -5.11 -31.60
C SER A 29 0.42 -3.76 -32.17
N PHE A 30 1.58 -3.71 -32.84
CA PHE A 30 2.06 -2.47 -33.51
C PHE A 30 2.26 -2.54 -35.02
N HIS A 31 1.66 -3.52 -35.69
CA HIS A 31 1.41 -3.42 -37.12
C HIS A 31 -0.03 -3.82 -37.39
N HIS A 32 -0.87 -2.84 -37.72
CA HIS A 32 -1.91 -2.85 -38.76
C HIS A 32 -2.92 -1.72 -38.50
N ARG A 33 -2.60 -0.49 -38.90
CA ARG A 33 -3.63 0.53 -39.26
C ARG A 33 -3.19 1.42 -40.43
N ARG A 34 -3.77 1.15 -41.59
CA ARG A 34 -4.30 2.06 -42.63
C ARG A 34 -5.31 1.18 -43.39
N ALA A 35 -6.62 1.40 -43.45
CA ALA A 35 -7.47 2.58 -43.64
C ALA A 35 -8.91 2.19 -43.16
N MET A 36 -9.96 3.01 -42.98
CA MET A 36 -10.27 4.44 -42.89
C MET A 36 -11.74 4.54 -42.39
N HIS A 37 -12.08 5.57 -41.59
CA HIS A 37 -13.42 6.16 -41.30
C HIS A 37 -14.53 5.30 -40.64
N ALA A 38 -15.43 5.77 -39.76
CA ALA A 38 -15.62 6.99 -38.94
C ALA A 38 -16.80 6.76 -37.93
N GLN A 39 -16.70 7.34 -36.71
CA GLN A 39 -17.71 7.81 -35.72
C GLN A 39 -18.89 6.94 -35.19
N GLU A 40 -18.81 6.60 -33.88
CA GLU A 40 -19.73 6.73 -32.70
C GLU A 40 -21.27 7.00 -32.87
N PRO A 41 -22.15 6.70 -31.86
CA PRO A 41 -21.88 6.35 -30.45
C PRO A 41 -22.58 5.11 -29.83
N GLU A 42 -21.96 4.64 -28.75
CA GLU A 42 -22.44 3.99 -27.51
C GLU A 42 -23.75 3.15 -27.47
N GLU A 43 -23.65 1.90 -27.03
CA GLU A 43 -23.98 1.51 -25.63
C GLU A 43 -23.64 0.03 -25.34
N THR A 44 -23.05 -0.17 -24.15
CA THR A 44 -22.96 -1.36 -23.29
C THR A 44 -23.26 -2.76 -23.86
N CYS A 45 -22.25 -3.64 -23.85
CA CYS A 45 -22.50 -5.07 -23.63
C CYS A 45 -21.28 -5.77 -23.02
N GLY A 46 -21.39 -6.18 -21.76
CA GLY A 46 -20.48 -7.15 -21.15
C GLY A 46 -20.74 -8.54 -21.73
N CYS A 47 -19.69 -9.28 -22.08
CA CYS A 47 -19.82 -10.69 -22.42
C CYS A 47 -19.81 -11.53 -21.13
N THR A 48 -20.97 -11.99 -20.70
CA THR A 48 -21.08 -13.13 -19.78
C THR A 48 -21.22 -14.39 -20.62
N THR A 49 -20.28 -15.31 -20.50
CA THR A 49 -20.38 -16.62 -21.14
C THR A 49 -21.22 -17.53 -20.26
N GLU A 50 -22.50 -17.69 -20.57
CA GLU A 50 -23.32 -18.75 -20.00
C GLU A 50 -23.34 -19.96 -20.94
N VAL A 51 -22.91 -21.11 -20.42
CA VAL A 51 -23.06 -22.39 -21.12
C VAL A 51 -24.40 -22.99 -20.71
N ILE A 52 -25.38 -22.91 -21.59
CA ILE A 52 -26.68 -23.56 -21.40
C ILE A 52 -26.80 -24.69 -22.40
N THR A 53 -26.84 -25.92 -21.89
CA THR A 53 -27.06 -27.13 -22.70
C THR A 53 -28.57 -27.38 -22.81
N PHE A 54 -29.12 -27.28 -24.01
CA PHE A 54 -30.50 -27.69 -24.29
C PHE A 54 -30.52 -29.06 -24.97
N TYR A 55 -31.40 -29.96 -24.51
CA TYR A 55 -31.72 -31.21 -25.20
C TYR A 55 -33.09 -31.06 -25.87
N GLY A 56 -33.13 -31.22 -27.20
CA GLY A 56 -34.36 -31.18 -27.99
C GLY A 56 -34.09 -31.41 -29.48
N SER A 57 -35.12 -31.85 -30.21
CA SER A 57 -35.04 -32.16 -31.65
C SER A 57 -34.88 -30.88 -32.50
N PRO A 58 -34.03 -30.88 -33.53
CA PRO A 58 -33.74 -29.67 -34.30
C PRO A 58 -34.95 -29.22 -35.15
N THR A 59 -35.27 -27.92 -35.11
CA THR A 59 -36.24 -27.27 -36.01
C THR A 59 -35.53 -26.18 -36.82
N LEU A 60 -35.72 -26.19 -38.14
CA LEU A 60 -35.07 -25.26 -39.08
C LEU A 60 -35.88 -23.95 -39.19
N VAL A 61 -35.19 -22.80 -39.08
CA VAL A 61 -35.76 -21.47 -39.33
C VAL A 61 -35.30 -20.96 -40.72
N PRO A 62 -36.21 -20.51 -41.60
CA PRO A 62 -35.86 -20.05 -42.94
C PRO A 62 -35.31 -18.61 -42.96
N ILE A 63 -34.29 -18.40 -43.79
CA ILE A 63 -33.64 -17.11 -44.07
C ILE A 63 -34.45 -16.34 -45.13
N SER A 64 -34.73 -15.05 -44.88
CA SER A 64 -35.30 -14.14 -45.88
C SER A 64 -34.30 -13.06 -46.26
N THR A 65 -34.07 -12.90 -47.57
CA THR A 65 -33.21 -11.89 -48.21
C THR A 65 -33.95 -10.56 -48.46
N PRO A 66 -33.25 -9.41 -48.55
CA PRO A 66 -33.88 -8.09 -48.60
C PRO A 66 -34.12 -7.59 -50.03
N SER A 67 -35.13 -6.72 -50.21
CA SER A 67 -35.31 -5.89 -51.40
C SER A 67 -35.78 -4.47 -51.04
N ALA A 68 -35.60 -3.55 -51.98
CA ALA A 68 -35.27 -2.13 -51.81
C ALA A 68 -36.43 -1.12 -51.67
N THR A 69 -36.08 0.03 -51.08
CA THR A 69 -36.67 1.40 -50.98
C THR A 69 -37.24 1.91 -52.33
N PRO A 70 -38.30 2.78 -52.43
CA PRO A 70 -38.30 4.16 -51.89
C PRO A 70 -39.61 4.89 -51.44
N THR A 71 -39.37 5.97 -50.68
CA THR A 71 -40.11 7.16 -50.12
C THR A 71 -40.98 7.97 -51.13
N PRO A 72 -41.84 9.01 -50.82
CA PRO A 72 -42.37 9.62 -49.56
C PRO A 72 -43.91 9.98 -49.46
N ALA A 73 -44.31 10.46 -48.26
CA ALA A 73 -45.34 11.49 -47.91
C ALA A 73 -46.79 11.04 -47.56
N PRO A 74 -47.61 11.88 -46.88
CA PRO A 74 -47.41 12.69 -45.65
C PRO A 74 -48.46 12.39 -44.53
N ALA A 75 -48.37 13.09 -43.39
CA ALA A 75 -49.15 12.94 -42.15
C ALA A 75 -50.69 13.04 -42.27
N PRO A 76 -51.43 12.55 -41.24
CA PRO A 76 -52.18 13.51 -40.42
C PRO A 76 -52.22 13.22 -38.89
N GLU A 77 -52.67 14.26 -38.18
CA GLU A 77 -52.84 14.45 -36.72
C GLU A 77 -53.88 13.53 -36.04
N THR A 78 -53.68 13.24 -34.74
CA THR A 78 -54.71 13.22 -33.66
C THR A 78 -54.00 13.04 -32.30
N THR A 79 -53.91 14.06 -31.44
CA THR A 79 -54.79 14.45 -30.31
C THR A 79 -54.76 13.54 -29.05
N SER A 80 -54.12 14.09 -28.00
CA SER A 80 -54.43 14.11 -26.55
C SER A 80 -54.78 12.81 -25.80
N THR A 81 -54.07 12.54 -24.68
CA THR A 81 -54.59 12.75 -23.30
C THR A 81 -53.41 12.67 -22.30
N GLU A 82 -53.21 13.74 -21.54
CA GLU A 82 -52.37 13.79 -20.34
C GLU A 82 -53.20 13.39 -19.11
N GLU A 83 -52.61 12.64 -18.18
CA GLU A 83 -53.04 12.67 -16.77
C GLU A 83 -51.83 13.02 -15.89
N VAL A 84 -51.95 14.19 -15.26
CA VAL A 84 -51.12 14.72 -14.18
C VAL A 84 -51.68 14.19 -12.86
N THR A 85 -50.83 13.74 -11.95
CA THR A 85 -51.19 13.66 -10.53
C THR A 85 -50.01 14.17 -9.69
N THR A 86 -50.24 15.30 -9.01
CA THR A 86 -49.27 15.99 -8.16
C THR A 86 -49.62 15.78 -6.69
N THR A 87 -48.61 15.32 -5.93
CA THR A 87 -48.25 15.67 -4.54
C THR A 87 -49.25 15.61 -3.39
N LEU A 88 -48.87 14.84 -2.36
CA LEU A 88 -49.06 15.23 -0.96
C LEU A 88 -47.69 15.34 -0.27
N HIS A 89 -47.51 16.48 0.40
CA HIS A 89 -46.41 16.78 1.31
C HIS A 89 -46.34 15.75 2.46
N SER A 90 -45.12 15.40 2.88
CA SER A 90 -44.87 14.89 4.22
C SER A 90 -43.71 15.67 4.84
N THR A 91 -44.05 16.36 5.93
CA THR A 91 -43.15 17.09 6.82
C THR A 91 -42.20 16.13 7.53
N SER A 92 -40.89 16.35 7.39
CA SER A 92 -39.88 15.67 8.19
C SER A 92 -39.62 16.45 9.48
N THR A 93 -39.82 15.79 10.62
CA THR A 93 -39.48 16.30 11.95
C THR A 93 -38.13 15.69 12.35
N SER A 94 -37.13 16.53 12.64
CA SER A 94 -35.85 16.08 13.20
C SER A 94 -36.00 15.74 14.69
N THR A 95 -35.77 14.47 15.03
CA THR A 95 -35.57 14.04 16.41
C THR A 95 -34.07 13.85 16.65
N VAL A 96 -33.50 14.68 17.52
CA VAL A 96 -32.13 14.50 18.03
C VAL A 96 -32.19 13.47 19.15
N THR A 97 -31.68 12.27 18.89
CA THR A 97 -31.40 11.29 19.94
C THR A 97 -29.93 11.42 20.33
N VAL A 98 -29.66 12.04 21.48
CA VAL A 98 -28.34 11.98 22.12
C VAL A 98 -28.27 10.63 22.84
N THR A 99 -27.56 9.66 22.25
CA THR A 99 -27.17 8.44 22.95
C THR A 99 -25.83 8.71 23.64
N ALA A 100 -25.88 8.99 24.94
CA ALA A 100 -24.69 8.98 25.78
C ALA A 100 -24.34 7.51 26.10
N THR A 101 -23.28 6.99 25.47
CA THR A 101 -22.67 5.72 25.85
C THR A 101 -21.75 5.98 27.05
N PRO A 102 -21.93 5.33 28.22
CA PRO A 102 -20.94 5.40 29.27
C PRO A 102 -19.68 4.64 28.81
N GLU A 103 -18.54 5.33 28.80
CA GLU A 103 -17.22 4.70 28.69
C GLU A 103 -17.04 3.78 29.91
N THR A 104 -17.20 2.48 29.70
CA THR A 104 -16.68 1.46 30.60
C THR A 104 -15.16 1.45 30.43
N PRO A 105 -14.35 1.58 31.49
CA PRO A 105 -12.89 1.50 31.36
C PRO A 105 -12.53 0.14 30.75
N GLU A 106 -11.67 0.14 29.72
CA GLU A 106 -11.12 -1.09 29.16
C GLU A 106 -10.46 -1.90 30.28
N VAL A 107 -11.04 -3.05 30.59
CA VAL A 107 -10.43 -4.02 31.51
C VAL A 107 -9.25 -4.64 30.77
N THR A 108 -8.02 -4.33 31.23
CA THR A 108 -6.80 -4.98 30.73
C THR A 108 -6.79 -6.44 31.16
N LEU A 109 -7.21 -7.31 30.26
CA LEU A 109 -7.24 -8.77 30.48
C LEU A 109 -5.83 -9.38 30.35
N PRO A 110 -5.50 -10.42 31.14
CA PRO A 110 -4.21 -11.10 31.08
C PRO A 110 -4.04 -11.79 29.72
N THR A 111 -3.46 -11.08 28.75
CA THR A 111 -3.12 -11.64 27.45
C THR A 111 -1.66 -12.09 27.48
N PRO A 112 -1.34 -13.38 27.29
CA PRO A 112 0.04 -13.82 27.15
C PRO A 112 0.64 -13.19 25.89
N GLY A 113 1.30 -12.05 26.04
CA GLY A 113 1.97 -11.37 24.94
C GLY A 113 3.16 -12.17 24.44
N VAL A 114 3.27 -12.32 23.12
CA VAL A 114 4.51 -12.76 22.48
C VAL A 114 5.37 -11.52 22.29
N THR A 115 6.52 -11.47 22.96
CA THR A 115 7.48 -10.39 22.76
C THR A 115 8.55 -10.90 21.80
N SER A 116 8.55 -10.35 20.58
CA SER A 116 9.64 -10.54 19.62
C SER A 116 10.72 -9.50 19.88
N PHE A 117 11.95 -9.95 20.15
CA PHE A 117 13.08 -9.06 20.35
C PHE A 117 13.86 -8.89 19.05
N SER A 118 13.96 -7.66 18.56
CA SER A 118 14.65 -7.32 17.29
C SER A 118 16.17 -7.20 17.43
N SER A 119 16.72 -7.31 18.65
CA SER A 119 18.16 -7.27 18.91
C SER A 119 18.57 -8.16 20.09
N THR A 120 19.82 -8.61 20.09
CA THR A 120 20.40 -9.41 21.18
C THR A 120 20.66 -8.53 22.41
N GLY A 121 20.31 -9.03 23.60
CA GLY A 121 20.37 -8.22 24.82
C GLY A 121 19.74 -8.89 26.03
N VAL A 122 19.87 -8.24 27.19
CA VAL A 122 19.21 -8.63 28.44
C VAL A 122 18.04 -7.69 28.67
N TYR A 123 16.83 -8.23 28.68
CA TYR A 123 15.59 -7.46 28.81
C TYR A 123 14.92 -7.74 30.16
N THR A 124 14.41 -6.70 30.82
CA THR A 124 13.67 -6.83 32.08
C THR A 124 12.18 -6.58 31.82
N ILE A 125 11.36 -7.58 32.08
CA ILE A 125 9.90 -7.52 32.04
C ILE A 125 9.41 -7.16 33.45
N PRO A 126 8.65 -6.06 33.61
CA PRO A 126 8.17 -5.62 34.92
C PRO A 126 7.07 -6.54 35.47
N ALA A 127 6.94 -6.61 36.80
CA ALA A 127 5.87 -7.35 37.45
C ALA A 127 4.50 -6.72 37.15
N THR A 128 3.48 -7.57 36.92
CA THR A 128 2.11 -7.13 36.61
C THR A 128 1.11 -7.91 37.47
N THR A 129 0.09 -7.24 38.02
CA THR A 129 -0.98 -7.85 38.82
C THR A 129 -2.34 -7.46 38.26
N LEU A 130 -3.21 -8.44 38.01
CA LEU A 130 -4.53 -8.25 37.44
C LEU A 130 -5.59 -8.97 38.29
N THR A 131 -6.75 -8.37 38.46
CA THR A 131 -7.89 -8.98 39.16
C THR A 131 -9.01 -9.28 38.17
N VAL A 132 -9.39 -10.54 38.06
CA VAL A 132 -10.50 -11.00 37.23
C VAL A 132 -11.71 -11.18 38.14
N THR A 133 -12.83 -10.49 37.85
CA THR A 133 -14.05 -10.53 38.67
C THR A 133 -15.04 -11.60 38.23
N ASP A 134 -15.00 -12.02 36.95
CA ASP A 134 -15.95 -12.95 36.34
C ASP A 134 -15.23 -13.97 35.45
N THR A 135 -15.76 -15.20 35.34
CA THR A 135 -15.19 -16.23 34.47
C THR A 135 -15.20 -15.75 33.02
N THR A 136 -14.02 -15.62 32.43
CA THR A 136 -13.85 -15.05 31.08
C THR A 136 -12.96 -15.97 30.24
N THR A 137 -13.38 -16.30 29.02
CA THR A 137 -12.55 -16.99 28.03
C THR A 137 -11.99 -15.98 27.04
N VAL A 138 -10.67 -15.96 26.90
CA VAL A 138 -9.94 -15.04 26.01
C VAL A 138 -9.02 -15.83 25.07
N CYS A 139 -8.47 -15.16 24.06
CA CYS A 139 -7.44 -15.73 23.21
C CYS A 139 -6.10 -15.80 23.96
N GLY A 140 -5.67 -17.01 24.29
CA GLY A 140 -4.28 -17.31 24.64
C GLY A 140 -3.44 -17.63 23.40
N ALA A 141 -2.16 -17.92 23.62
CA ALA A 141 -1.23 -18.36 22.59
C ALA A 141 -0.58 -19.69 23.00
N THR A 142 -0.42 -20.61 22.05
CA THR A 142 0.30 -21.88 22.23
C THR A 142 1.31 -22.04 21.12
N SER A 143 2.50 -22.56 21.46
CA SER A 143 3.57 -22.83 20.50
C SER A 143 3.75 -24.32 20.27
N THR A 144 4.09 -24.71 19.04
CA THR A 144 4.48 -26.09 18.70
C THR A 144 5.65 -26.09 17.71
N GLU A 145 6.54 -27.07 17.81
CA GLU A 145 7.64 -27.23 16.87
C GLU A 145 7.16 -27.96 15.61
N LEU A 146 7.35 -27.33 14.45
CA LEU A 146 7.03 -27.91 13.15
C LEU A 146 8.32 -28.35 12.44
N PRO A 147 8.49 -29.63 12.08
CA PRO A 147 9.64 -30.09 11.30
C PRO A 147 9.55 -29.56 9.86
N SER A 148 10.69 -29.48 9.15
CA SER A 148 10.70 -29.04 7.74
C SER A 148 9.82 -29.95 6.88
N GLY A 149 8.95 -29.35 6.08
CA GLY A 149 7.95 -30.03 5.25
C GLY A 149 6.53 -29.65 5.62
N THR A 150 5.57 -30.44 5.14
CA THR A 150 4.15 -30.25 5.46
C THR A 150 3.85 -30.78 6.86
N ALA A 151 3.36 -29.90 7.74
CA ALA A 151 3.01 -30.23 9.12
C ALA A 151 1.60 -29.72 9.45
N THR A 152 0.93 -30.40 10.38
CA THR A 152 -0.43 -30.06 10.81
C THR A 152 -0.43 -29.72 12.29
N TYR A 153 -1.07 -28.63 12.68
CA TYR A 153 -1.12 -28.12 14.05
C TYR A 153 -2.50 -27.56 14.42
N GLY A 154 -2.76 -27.45 15.71
CA GLY A 154 -4.06 -27.03 16.23
C GLY A 154 -5.17 -28.08 16.05
N GLY A 155 -6.43 -27.62 16.06
CA GLY A 155 -7.62 -28.47 16.02
C GLY A 155 -8.13 -28.87 17.40
N VAL A 156 -9.41 -29.23 17.48
CA VAL A 156 -10.08 -29.65 18.72
C VAL A 156 -10.85 -30.93 18.45
N THR A 157 -10.63 -31.94 19.28
CA THR A 157 -11.39 -33.19 19.27
C THR A 157 -12.20 -33.31 20.55
N THR A 158 -13.36 -33.96 20.46
CA THR A 158 -14.20 -34.28 21.62
C THR A 158 -14.63 -35.74 21.56
N VAL A 159 -14.85 -36.35 22.72
CA VAL A 159 -15.35 -37.72 22.84
C VAL A 159 -16.73 -37.66 23.47
N VAL A 160 -17.71 -38.28 22.83
CA VAL A 160 -19.07 -38.38 23.36
C VAL A 160 -19.46 -39.84 23.57
N GLU A 161 -20.23 -40.11 24.62
CA GLU A 161 -20.71 -41.46 24.95
C GLU A 161 -22.13 -41.73 24.44
N THR A 162 -22.89 -40.68 24.12
CA THR A 162 -24.25 -40.76 23.58
C THR A 162 -24.46 -39.67 22.53
N SER A 163 -25.51 -39.77 21.73
CA SER A 163 -25.83 -38.73 20.76
C SER A 163 -26.08 -37.41 21.49
N THR A 164 -25.29 -36.40 21.14
CA THR A 164 -25.36 -35.09 21.78
C THR A 164 -24.88 -34.02 20.82
N THR A 165 -25.19 -32.77 21.14
CA THR A 165 -24.68 -31.60 20.43
C THR A 165 -23.66 -30.91 21.32
N VAL A 166 -22.44 -30.77 20.83
CA VAL A 166 -21.33 -30.14 21.57
C VAL A 166 -21.14 -28.72 21.06
N VAL A 167 -21.14 -27.75 21.97
CA VAL A 167 -20.79 -26.36 21.69
C VAL A 167 -19.38 -26.12 22.23
N CYS A 168 -18.45 -25.78 21.34
CA CYS A 168 -17.04 -25.56 21.71
C CYS A 168 -16.59 -24.16 21.31
N PRO A 169 -16.06 -23.35 22.25
CA PRO A 169 -15.31 -22.16 21.88
C PRO A 169 -13.97 -22.57 21.28
N TYR A 170 -13.57 -21.91 20.19
CA TYR A 170 -12.27 -22.08 19.55
C TYR A 170 -11.68 -20.72 19.22
N ALA A 171 -10.36 -20.61 19.34
CA ALA A 171 -9.64 -19.39 18.99
C ALA A 171 -9.21 -19.49 17.53
N THR A 172 -9.49 -18.45 16.76
CA THR A 172 -9.06 -18.34 15.38
C THR A 172 -8.55 -16.94 15.13
N VAL A 173 -7.77 -16.78 14.08
CA VAL A 173 -7.44 -15.45 13.56
C VAL A 173 -8.53 -15.03 12.57
N LYS A 174 -9.03 -13.80 12.69
CA LYS A 174 -9.89 -13.20 11.67
C LYS A 174 -9.29 -11.91 11.15
N PRO A 175 -9.47 -11.60 9.85
CA PRO A 175 -9.24 -10.26 9.36
C PRO A 175 -10.24 -9.32 10.02
N SER A 176 -9.76 -8.29 10.71
CA SER A 176 -10.59 -7.20 11.23
C SER A 176 -9.95 -5.88 10.80
N GLY A 177 -10.35 -5.36 9.64
CA GLY A 177 -9.73 -4.17 9.06
C GLY A 177 -8.25 -4.40 8.70
N SER A 178 -7.35 -3.62 9.31
CA SER A 178 -5.91 -3.57 9.05
C SER A 178 -5.05 -4.47 9.96
N THR A 179 -5.64 -5.38 10.75
CA THR A 179 -4.90 -6.27 11.67
C THR A 179 -5.52 -7.67 11.68
N VAL A 180 -4.67 -8.67 11.88
CA VAL A 180 -5.12 -10.04 12.18
C VAL A 180 -5.38 -10.13 13.67
N THR A 181 -6.65 -10.17 14.06
CA THR A 181 -7.04 -10.24 15.47
C THR A 181 -7.37 -11.69 15.82
N SER A 182 -6.79 -12.19 16.90
CA SER A 182 -7.23 -13.45 17.51
C SER A 182 -8.60 -13.24 18.13
N VAL A 183 -9.59 -14.00 17.68
CA VAL A 183 -10.98 -13.95 18.16
C VAL A 183 -11.39 -15.32 18.68
N ILE A 184 -12.24 -15.34 19.71
CA ILE A 184 -12.93 -16.55 20.18
C ILE A 184 -14.25 -16.67 19.43
N GLU A 185 -14.42 -17.76 18.70
CA GLU A 185 -15.67 -18.15 18.08
C GLU A 185 -16.25 -19.40 18.71
N THR A 186 -17.54 -19.64 18.51
CA THR A 186 -18.21 -20.85 18.96
C THR A 186 -18.64 -21.67 17.77
N THR A 187 -18.31 -22.96 17.79
CA THR A 187 -18.83 -23.93 16.82
C THR A 187 -19.74 -24.91 17.52
N THR A 188 -20.78 -25.36 16.82
CA THR A 188 -21.71 -26.37 17.30
C THR A 188 -21.58 -27.60 16.41
N TYR A 189 -21.25 -28.74 17.02
CA TYR A 189 -21.07 -30.00 16.30
C TYR A 189 -22.04 -31.05 16.84
N VAL A 190 -22.85 -31.62 15.95
CA VAL A 190 -23.80 -32.69 16.31
C VAL A 190 -23.06 -34.02 16.23
N CYS A 191 -22.90 -34.69 17.37
CA CYS A 191 -22.35 -36.02 17.46
C CYS A 191 -23.51 -37.04 17.44
N PRO A 192 -23.75 -37.75 16.33
CA PRO A 192 -24.93 -38.62 16.18
C PRO A 192 -24.87 -39.92 17.01
N SER A 193 -23.69 -40.34 17.46
CA SER A 193 -23.49 -41.55 18.27
C SER A 193 -22.21 -41.46 19.10
N ALA A 194 -21.99 -42.42 19.99
CA ALA A 194 -20.75 -42.53 20.74
C ALA A 194 -19.53 -42.58 19.79
N GLY A 195 -18.50 -41.79 20.09
CA GLY A 195 -17.29 -41.72 19.26
C GLY A 195 -16.46 -40.46 19.51
N THR A 196 -15.28 -40.42 18.88
CA THR A 196 -14.39 -39.26 18.86
C THR A 196 -14.66 -38.43 17.60
N TYR A 197 -14.94 -37.15 17.77
CA TYR A 197 -15.25 -36.23 16.68
C TYR A 197 -14.25 -35.08 16.67
N THR A 198 -13.79 -34.70 15.48
CA THR A 198 -13.02 -33.46 15.27
C THR A 198 -14.00 -32.31 15.11
N VAL A 199 -14.15 -31.50 16.15
CA VAL A 199 -15.10 -30.38 16.19
C VAL A 199 -14.53 -29.10 15.59
N VAL A 200 -13.20 -28.96 15.58
CA VAL A 200 -12.47 -27.91 14.87
C VAL A 200 -11.35 -28.57 14.07
N PRO A 201 -11.32 -28.44 12.73
CA PRO A 201 -10.26 -29.01 11.91
C PRO A 201 -8.89 -28.44 12.27
N PRO A 202 -7.83 -29.25 12.25
CA PRO A 202 -6.48 -28.74 12.42
C PRO A 202 -6.02 -28.00 11.15
N THR A 203 -5.01 -27.14 11.28
CA THR A 203 -4.43 -26.37 10.16
C THR A 203 -3.20 -27.08 9.63
N THR A 204 -3.13 -27.27 8.30
CA THR A 204 -1.96 -27.83 7.62
C THR A 204 -1.17 -26.72 6.93
N THR A 205 0.14 -26.67 7.16
CA THR A 205 1.05 -25.69 6.57
C THR A 205 2.34 -26.34 6.07
N TYR A 206 3.09 -25.64 5.22
CA TYR A 206 4.43 -26.05 4.79
C TYR A 206 5.47 -25.11 5.40
N VAL A 207 6.46 -25.66 6.11
CA VAL A 207 7.59 -24.89 6.65
C VAL A 207 8.90 -25.35 5.98
N PRO A 208 9.70 -24.44 5.39
CA PRO A 208 10.91 -24.80 4.65
C PRO A 208 12.05 -25.30 5.56
N THR A 209 12.04 -24.90 6.83
CA THR A 209 12.99 -25.30 7.87
C THR A 209 12.25 -25.52 9.19
N SER A 210 12.83 -26.30 10.10
CA SER A 210 12.22 -26.57 11.43
C SER A 210 11.97 -25.25 12.16
N THR A 211 10.71 -24.97 12.51
CA THR A 211 10.26 -23.67 13.02
C THR A 211 9.29 -23.84 14.19
N VAL A 212 9.38 -22.98 15.21
CA VAL A 212 8.38 -22.90 16.29
C VAL A 212 7.19 -22.07 15.79
N MET A 213 6.03 -22.70 15.61
CA MET A 213 4.80 -22.02 15.21
C MET A 213 3.99 -21.65 16.45
N VAL A 214 3.60 -20.38 16.57
CA VAL A 214 2.68 -19.89 17.60
C VAL A 214 1.29 -19.69 17.00
N TYR A 215 0.26 -20.23 17.64
CA TYR A 215 -1.13 -20.14 17.18
C TYR A 215 -2.07 -19.86 18.36
N PRO A 216 -3.22 -19.20 18.12
CA PRO A 216 -4.12 -18.83 19.20
C PRO A 216 -4.88 -20.06 19.74
N THR A 217 -5.08 -20.10 21.05
CA THR A 217 -5.87 -21.14 21.74
C THR A 217 -6.78 -20.52 22.80
N PRO A 218 -7.99 -21.05 23.06
CA PRO A 218 -8.84 -20.52 24.13
C PRO A 218 -8.19 -20.70 25.50
N ALA A 219 -8.16 -19.64 26.30
CA ALA A 219 -7.73 -19.67 27.70
C ALA A 219 -8.87 -19.16 28.59
N THR A 220 -9.26 -19.95 29.58
CA THR A 220 -10.35 -19.60 30.51
C THR A 220 -9.78 -19.21 31.86
N PHE A 221 -10.12 -18.01 32.32
CA PHE A 221 -9.79 -17.49 33.64
C PHE A 221 -11.03 -17.50 34.52
N THR A 222 -10.91 -17.96 35.75
CA THR A 222 -11.95 -17.87 36.77
C THR A 222 -11.74 -16.65 37.65
N PRO A 223 -12.74 -16.17 38.40
CA PRO A 223 -12.55 -15.03 39.30
C PRO A 223 -11.38 -15.23 40.27
N GLY A 224 -10.48 -14.24 40.35
CA GLY A 224 -9.26 -14.32 41.17
C GLY A 224 -8.23 -13.23 40.85
N THR A 225 -7.23 -13.10 41.71
CA THR A 225 -6.06 -12.23 41.49
C THR A 225 -4.94 -13.04 40.85
N TYR A 226 -4.42 -12.52 39.75
CA TYR A 226 -3.42 -13.13 38.90
C TYR A 226 -2.17 -12.26 38.90
N THR A 227 -1.04 -12.82 39.31
CA THR A 227 0.23 -12.11 39.40
C THR A 227 1.25 -12.68 38.41
N GLN A 228 2.08 -11.78 37.87
CA GLN A 228 3.26 -12.09 37.10
C GLN A 228 4.46 -11.40 37.75
N ASP A 229 5.44 -12.18 38.16
CA ASP A 229 6.69 -11.65 38.73
C ASP A 229 7.58 -11.02 37.65
N ALA A 230 8.43 -10.08 38.06
CA ALA A 230 9.42 -9.48 37.16
C ALA A 230 10.42 -10.54 36.68
N GLN A 231 10.72 -10.56 35.37
CA GLN A 231 11.64 -11.53 34.78
C GLN A 231 12.71 -10.86 33.94
N THR A 232 13.91 -11.43 33.96
CA THR A 232 15.04 -11.02 33.13
C THR A 232 15.28 -12.06 32.05
N VAL A 233 15.13 -11.69 30.78
CA VAL A 233 15.28 -12.57 29.62
C VAL A 233 16.57 -12.22 28.87
N THR A 234 17.46 -13.20 28.72
CA THR A 234 18.69 -13.05 27.94
C THR A 234 18.48 -13.60 26.53
N VAL A 235 18.44 -12.71 25.55
CA VAL A 235 18.18 -13.03 24.14
C VAL A 235 19.50 -13.15 23.38
N THR A 236 19.82 -14.36 22.91
CA THR A 236 21.09 -14.67 22.24
C THR A 236 20.99 -14.74 20.71
N ARG A 237 19.79 -14.60 20.12
CA ARG A 237 19.54 -14.61 18.67
C ARG A 237 18.41 -13.65 18.27
N THR A 238 18.45 -13.12 17.05
CA THR A 238 17.51 -12.14 16.49
C THR A 238 16.16 -12.71 16.06
N ASP A 239 15.96 -14.03 16.18
CA ASP A 239 14.73 -14.78 15.87
C ASP A 239 14.08 -15.38 17.13
N TYR A 240 14.50 -14.92 18.32
CA TYR A 240 14.03 -15.49 19.59
C TYR A 240 12.61 -15.02 19.92
N THR A 241 11.69 -15.97 19.93
CA THR A 241 10.31 -15.75 20.36
C THR A 241 10.20 -16.09 21.84
N TYR A 242 10.01 -15.07 22.69
CA TYR A 242 9.76 -15.29 24.11
C TYR A 242 8.25 -15.42 24.34
N VAL A 243 7.83 -16.59 24.82
CA VAL A 243 6.46 -16.82 25.28
C VAL A 243 6.41 -16.47 26.76
N CYS A 244 5.64 -15.44 27.09
CA CYS A 244 5.45 -15.00 28.47
C CYS A 244 4.89 -16.15 29.34
N PRO A 245 5.44 -16.43 30.53
CA PRO A 245 4.90 -17.46 31.41
C PRO A 245 3.50 -17.10 31.89
N THR A 246 2.67 -18.11 32.08
CA THR A 246 1.26 -17.96 32.47
C THR A 246 1.12 -17.27 33.82
N PHE A 247 0.21 -16.31 33.91
CA PHE A 247 -0.22 -15.72 35.17
C PHE A 247 -0.64 -16.84 36.15
N HIS A 248 -0.15 -16.80 37.39
CA HIS A 248 -0.56 -17.76 38.41
C HIS A 248 -1.60 -17.13 39.35
N PRO A 249 -2.65 -17.86 39.75
CA PRO A 249 -3.57 -17.39 40.78
C PRO A 249 -2.84 -17.29 42.12
N GLU A 250 -2.88 -16.13 42.78
CA GLU A 250 -2.33 -15.98 44.12
C GLU A 250 -3.23 -16.72 45.12
N LEU A 251 -2.69 -17.74 45.81
CA LEU A 251 -3.35 -18.26 47.00
C LEU A 251 -3.30 -17.18 48.08
N PRO A 252 -4.40 -16.90 48.81
CA PRO A 252 -4.43 -15.83 49.78
C PRO A 252 -3.40 -16.07 50.89
N SER A 253 -2.31 -15.31 50.86
CA SER A 253 -1.35 -15.23 51.95
C SER A 253 -1.90 -14.28 53.01
N SER A 254 -2.37 -14.85 54.11
CA SER A 254 -2.84 -14.14 55.30
C SER A 254 -1.65 -13.46 56.01
N THR A 255 -1.25 -12.28 55.57
CA THR A 255 -0.44 -11.40 56.43
C THR A 255 -0.88 -9.94 56.26
N ALA A 256 -1.53 -9.41 57.31
CA ALA A 256 -2.08 -8.07 57.35
C ALA A 256 -0.99 -6.97 57.36
N PRO A 257 -1.14 -5.87 56.61
CA PRO A 257 -0.27 -4.70 56.75
C PRO A 257 -0.69 -3.84 57.95
N ALA A 258 0.30 -3.42 58.75
CA ALA A 258 0.15 -2.48 59.86
C ALA A 258 -0.04 -1.02 59.35
N PRO A 259 -0.72 -0.14 60.11
CA PRO A 259 -1.10 1.18 59.63
C PRO A 259 0.05 2.18 59.74
N THR A 260 0.17 3.08 58.77
CA THR A 260 1.00 4.28 58.92
C THR A 260 0.18 5.54 58.65
N THR A 261 0.37 6.50 59.56
CA THR A 261 -0.40 7.71 59.78
C THR A 261 -0.17 8.79 58.72
N SER A 262 -1.27 9.48 58.42
CA SER A 262 -1.39 10.67 57.58
C SER A 262 -0.64 11.88 58.16
N ALA A 263 0.03 12.65 57.31
CA ALA A 263 0.38 14.04 57.56
C ALA A 263 0.36 14.84 56.25
N VAL A 264 -0.45 15.89 56.23
CA VAL A 264 -0.61 16.92 55.17
C VAL A 264 0.47 18.00 55.36
N PRO A 265 0.90 18.70 54.29
CA PRO A 265 0.74 20.17 54.35
C PRO A 265 0.34 20.85 53.01
N THR A 266 -0.67 21.69 53.17
CA THR A 266 -0.98 23.05 52.68
C THR A 266 -0.13 23.76 51.60
N SER A 267 -0.84 24.12 50.52
CA SER A 267 -0.89 25.38 49.71
C SER A 267 0.27 26.39 49.66
N THR A 268 0.62 26.77 48.42
CA THR A 268 0.93 28.16 48.03
C THR A 268 0.55 28.43 46.56
N VAL A 269 0.07 29.65 46.30
CA VAL A 269 -0.58 30.15 45.06
C VAL A 269 0.38 31.08 44.29
N VAL A 270 0.03 31.41 43.03
CA VAL A 270 0.32 32.65 42.23
C VAL A 270 1.37 32.50 41.10
N PRO A 271 1.23 33.11 39.88
CA PRO A 271 0.08 33.21 38.96
C PRO A 271 0.44 32.93 37.46
N SER A 272 -0.56 32.99 36.58
CA SER A 272 -0.49 32.92 35.11
C SER A 272 0.35 34.00 34.43
N SER A 273 0.94 33.65 33.29
CA SER A 273 1.22 34.58 32.18
C SER A 273 0.61 34.06 30.88
N THR A 274 -0.37 34.80 30.41
CA THR A 274 -1.01 34.67 29.09
C THR A 274 -0.10 35.25 28.00
N THR A 275 0.12 34.52 26.92
CA THR A 275 0.51 35.14 25.64
C THR A 275 -0.24 34.46 24.50
N SER A 276 -1.23 35.17 23.99
CA SER A 276 -1.96 34.90 22.75
C SER A 276 -1.13 35.36 21.54
N VAL A 277 -0.98 34.51 20.53
CA VAL A 277 -0.52 34.91 19.19
C VAL A 277 -1.40 34.21 18.14
N PRO A 278 -1.85 34.92 17.08
CA PRO A 278 -3.10 34.61 16.39
C PRO A 278 -2.97 33.53 15.32
N ALA A 279 -4.11 32.89 15.05
CA ALA A 279 -4.36 32.02 13.92
C ALA A 279 -4.09 32.77 12.60
N SER A 280 -3.24 32.18 11.76
CA SER A 280 -3.14 32.55 10.35
C SER A 280 -3.53 31.33 9.52
N SER A 281 -4.75 31.39 8.99
CA SER A 281 -5.25 30.52 7.93
C SER A 281 -4.47 30.81 6.65
N SER A 282 -3.65 29.86 6.22
CA SER A 282 -3.01 29.90 4.90
C SER A 282 -3.56 28.75 4.09
N SER A 283 -4.43 29.08 3.14
CA SER A 283 -4.88 28.21 2.06
C SER A 283 -3.68 27.75 1.24
N THR A 284 -3.54 26.44 1.07
CA THR A 284 -2.57 25.80 0.17
C THR A 284 -2.97 26.12 -1.28
N GLU A 285 -2.52 27.25 -1.80
CA GLU A 285 -2.54 27.50 -3.24
C GLU A 285 -1.49 26.63 -3.91
N VAL A 286 -1.92 25.89 -4.94
CA VAL A 286 -1.05 25.29 -5.94
C VAL A 286 -0.19 26.40 -6.54
N PRO A 287 1.14 26.24 -6.69
CA PRO A 287 1.94 27.20 -7.42
C PRO A 287 1.49 27.25 -8.88
N GLN A 288 0.62 28.20 -9.22
CA GLN A 288 0.41 28.60 -10.60
C GLN A 288 1.61 29.43 -11.08
N THR A 289 1.95 29.20 -12.35
CA THR A 289 2.68 30.07 -13.29
C THR A 289 4.15 29.73 -13.60
N THR A 290 4.33 29.19 -14.81
CA THR A 290 5.30 29.62 -15.84
C THR A 290 6.60 30.27 -15.31
N GLY A 291 7.64 29.47 -15.12
CA GLY A 291 8.96 29.99 -14.77
C GLY A 291 10.04 28.91 -14.76
N THR A 292 11.19 29.26 -15.33
CA THR A 292 12.47 28.56 -15.22
C THR A 292 12.78 28.11 -13.79
N GLY A 293 13.13 26.83 -13.59
CA GLY A 293 13.55 26.31 -12.28
C GLY A 293 13.41 24.80 -12.17
N GLN A 294 13.98 24.21 -11.12
CA GLN A 294 13.84 22.78 -10.81
C GLN A 294 13.04 22.62 -9.51
N MET A 295 11.88 21.94 -9.58
CA MET A 295 10.99 21.81 -8.44
C MET A 295 11.50 20.76 -7.44
N GLY A 296 11.47 19.49 -7.83
CA GLY A 296 11.74 18.37 -6.92
C GLY A 296 12.90 17.49 -7.37
N MET A 297 13.54 16.84 -6.40
CA MET A 297 14.50 15.76 -6.62
C MET A 297 14.01 14.50 -5.92
N THR A 298 14.02 13.34 -6.58
CA THR A 298 13.75 12.07 -5.91
C THR A 298 14.97 11.65 -5.09
N TYR A 299 14.70 11.08 -3.91
CA TYR A 299 15.75 10.66 -2.98
C TYR A 299 15.45 9.29 -2.41
N SER A 300 16.45 8.42 -2.50
CA SER A 300 16.48 7.08 -1.91
C SER A 300 17.53 7.05 -0.80
N PRO A 301 17.18 6.69 0.45
CA PRO A 301 18.10 6.69 1.58
C PRO A 301 19.00 5.43 1.61
N TYR A 302 19.31 4.82 0.46
CA TYR A 302 20.08 3.59 0.37
C TYR A 302 21.50 3.83 -0.16
N THR A 303 22.43 3.01 0.32
CA THR A 303 23.76 2.85 -0.24
C THR A 303 23.70 2.07 -1.56
N ASN A 304 24.77 2.10 -2.34
CA ASN A 304 24.89 1.29 -3.56
C ASN A 304 24.83 -0.23 -3.31
N ALA A 305 24.98 -0.67 -2.06
CA ALA A 305 24.80 -2.06 -1.66
C ALA A 305 23.36 -2.40 -1.23
N GLY A 306 22.44 -1.42 -1.25
CA GLY A 306 21.03 -1.57 -0.89
C GLY A 306 20.70 -1.42 0.60
N GLY A 307 21.71 -1.25 1.47
CA GLY A 307 21.49 -0.97 2.90
C GLY A 307 21.19 0.51 3.16
N CYS A 308 20.50 0.82 4.26
CA CYS A 308 20.23 2.20 4.68
C CYS A 308 21.50 3.02 4.87
N LYS A 309 21.48 4.29 4.44
CA LYS A 309 22.52 5.29 4.70
C LYS A 309 22.55 5.68 6.17
N SER A 310 23.66 6.26 6.62
CA SER A 310 23.72 6.86 7.95
C SER A 310 22.91 8.16 7.99
N LYS A 311 22.42 8.55 9.17
CA LYS A 311 21.75 9.85 9.36
C LYS A 311 22.59 11.02 8.85
N ALA A 312 23.90 11.00 9.10
CA ALA A 312 24.80 12.07 8.66
C ALA A 312 24.86 12.20 7.13
N ASP A 313 24.92 11.07 6.43
CA ASP A 313 24.90 11.06 4.96
C ASP A 313 23.56 11.56 4.42
N VAL A 314 22.44 11.14 5.03
CA VAL A 314 21.10 11.62 4.66
C VAL A 314 21.01 13.13 4.79
N LEU A 315 21.37 13.69 5.95
CA LEU A 315 21.32 15.14 6.16
C LEU A 315 22.20 15.92 5.17
N GLN A 316 23.38 15.38 4.83
CA GLN A 316 24.29 15.98 3.85
C GLN A 316 23.72 15.93 2.42
N ASP A 317 23.09 14.83 2.04
CA ASP A 317 22.43 14.70 0.75
C ASP A 317 21.27 15.69 0.62
N ILE A 318 20.42 15.82 1.65
CA ILE A 318 19.30 16.76 1.67
C ILE A 318 19.79 18.22 1.61
N ALA A 319 20.88 18.56 2.30
CA ALA A 319 21.52 19.87 2.16
C ALA A 319 22.02 20.12 0.73
N THR A 320 22.55 19.09 0.07
CA THR A 320 23.00 19.17 -1.33
C THR A 320 21.82 19.44 -2.28
N ILE A 321 20.67 18.77 -2.08
CA ILE A 321 19.44 19.02 -2.85
C ILE A 321 19.05 20.51 -2.75
N LYS A 322 19.03 21.08 -1.53
CA LYS A 322 18.74 22.51 -1.36
C LYS A 322 19.77 23.40 -2.06
N GLN A 323 21.06 23.08 -1.91
CA GLN A 323 22.15 23.85 -2.52
C GLN A 323 22.04 23.91 -4.05
N LYS A 324 21.53 22.84 -4.67
CA LYS A 324 21.27 22.76 -6.13
C LYS A 324 20.01 23.49 -6.58
N GLY A 325 19.34 24.21 -5.67
CA GLY A 325 18.22 25.09 -6.00
C GLY A 325 16.86 24.38 -6.09
N PHE A 326 16.76 23.14 -5.60
CA PHE A 326 15.47 22.47 -5.49
C PHE A 326 14.65 23.03 -4.33
N THR A 327 13.34 22.93 -4.47
CA THR A 327 12.37 23.33 -3.44
C THR A 327 11.74 22.13 -2.74
N HIS A 328 11.72 20.99 -3.42
CA HIS A 328 11.10 19.76 -2.93
C HIS A 328 12.06 18.57 -2.94
N VAL A 329 11.84 17.65 -2.00
CA VAL A 329 12.41 16.29 -2.02
C VAL A 329 11.27 15.27 -2.03
N ARG A 330 11.34 14.31 -2.95
CA ARG A 330 10.38 13.19 -3.02
C ARG A 330 11.01 11.93 -2.45
N VAL A 331 10.28 11.28 -1.55
CA VAL A 331 10.65 10.00 -0.92
C VAL A 331 9.59 8.95 -1.22
N TYR A 332 9.96 7.67 -1.21
CA TYR A 332 9.11 6.58 -1.71
C TYR A 332 8.33 5.82 -0.64
N SER A 333 8.89 5.72 0.56
CA SER A 333 8.35 4.93 1.67
C SER A 333 8.77 5.53 3.02
N THR A 334 8.40 4.87 4.11
CA THR A 334 8.78 5.25 5.49
C THR A 334 10.01 4.51 6.02
N ASP A 335 10.66 3.68 5.18
CA ASP A 335 11.79 2.86 5.61
C ASP A 335 13.06 3.68 5.88
N CYS A 336 14.12 3.04 6.39
CA CYS A 336 15.40 3.68 6.66
C CYS A 336 15.32 5.00 7.46
N SER A 337 14.32 5.11 8.35
CA SER A 337 14.03 6.34 9.12
C SER A 337 13.83 7.56 8.22
N SER A 338 13.20 7.36 7.06
CA SER A 338 12.94 8.39 6.06
C SER A 338 12.18 9.56 6.67
N LEU A 339 11.14 9.30 7.46
CA LEU A 339 10.32 10.35 8.08
C LEU A 339 11.16 11.20 9.05
N GLU A 340 11.95 10.56 9.91
CA GLU A 340 12.73 11.26 10.91
C GLU A 340 13.93 11.99 10.31
N TRP A 341 14.75 11.31 9.52
CA TRP A 341 16.05 11.85 9.09
C TRP A 341 15.92 12.76 7.87
N ILE A 342 15.09 12.40 6.89
CA ILE A 342 14.84 13.27 5.73
C ILE A 342 13.95 14.44 6.17
N GLY A 343 12.96 14.20 7.04
CA GLY A 343 12.14 15.26 7.63
C GLY A 343 12.96 16.27 8.42
N GLU A 344 13.89 15.82 9.26
CA GLU A 344 14.83 16.71 9.95
C GLU A 344 15.68 17.53 8.97
N GLY A 345 16.24 16.89 7.94
CA GLY A 345 17.01 17.58 6.91
C GLY A 345 16.16 18.60 6.15
N ALA A 346 14.94 18.25 5.75
CA ALA A 346 14.04 19.12 5.02
C ALA A 346 13.67 20.35 5.86
N LYS A 347 13.37 20.16 7.15
CA LYS A 347 13.10 21.23 8.11
C LYS A 347 14.29 22.17 8.30
N GLN A 348 15.51 21.64 8.42
CA GLN A 348 16.73 22.45 8.54
C GLN A 348 17.01 23.29 7.29
N GLN A 349 16.70 22.77 6.10
CA GLN A 349 17.03 23.40 4.82
C GLN A 349 15.87 24.22 4.23
N GLY A 350 14.68 24.18 4.84
CA GLY A 350 13.47 24.76 4.26
C GLY A 350 13.14 24.14 2.90
N LEU A 351 13.20 22.81 2.82
CA LEU A 351 12.66 22.01 1.72
C LEU A 351 11.28 21.49 2.11
N ILE A 352 10.43 21.31 1.10
CA ILE A 352 9.13 20.67 1.26
C ILE A 352 9.24 19.21 0.79
N MET A 353 8.51 18.32 1.45
CA MET A 353 8.51 16.88 1.18
C MET A 353 7.30 16.47 0.34
N ILE A 354 7.56 15.58 -0.60
CA ILE A 354 6.56 14.75 -1.27
C ILE A 354 6.74 13.34 -0.70
N LEU A 355 5.79 12.89 0.13
CA LEU A 355 5.87 11.58 0.78
C LEU A 355 5.31 10.48 -0.11
N GLY A 356 5.87 9.29 0.00
CA GLY A 356 5.40 8.10 -0.70
C GLY A 356 4.87 7.05 0.28
N VAL A 357 3.82 6.35 -0.12
CA VAL A 357 3.38 5.09 0.47
C VAL A 357 3.67 4.01 -0.57
N TYR A 358 4.69 3.20 -0.33
CA TYR A 358 5.16 2.22 -1.30
C TYR A 358 4.32 0.94 -1.25
N ILE A 359 3.81 0.51 -2.41
CA ILE A 359 3.09 -0.75 -2.59
C ILE A 359 4.01 -1.68 -3.38
N ASP A 360 4.35 -2.82 -2.80
CA ASP A 360 5.19 -3.84 -3.43
C ASP A 360 4.39 -5.14 -3.69
N SER A 361 5.09 -6.25 -3.91
CA SER A 361 4.48 -7.56 -4.16
C SER A 361 3.63 -8.11 -3.02
N SER A 362 3.69 -7.52 -1.81
CA SER A 362 2.77 -7.82 -0.70
C SER A 362 1.40 -7.12 -0.85
N GLY A 363 1.25 -6.27 -1.86
CA GLY A 363 0.02 -5.55 -2.18
C GLY A 363 -0.31 -4.45 -1.18
N ILE A 364 -1.55 -3.94 -1.26
CA ILE A 364 -2.05 -2.83 -0.45
C ILE A 364 -1.94 -3.12 1.07
N SER A 365 -2.12 -4.37 1.48
CA SER A 365 -2.02 -4.75 2.90
C SER A 365 -0.65 -4.47 3.50
N GLY A 366 0.44 -4.64 2.74
CA GLY A 366 1.78 -4.34 3.21
C GLY A 366 2.10 -2.84 3.28
N ALA A 367 1.37 -2.02 2.53
CA ALA A 367 1.53 -0.57 2.51
C ALA A 367 0.80 0.14 3.67
N GLN A 368 -0.13 -0.54 4.35
CA GLN A 368 -0.99 0.07 5.37
C GLN A 368 -0.22 0.59 6.59
N SER A 369 0.87 -0.07 7.00
CA SER A 369 1.70 0.42 8.11
C SER A 369 2.33 1.77 7.81
N GLN A 370 2.75 2.00 6.56
CA GLN A 370 3.34 3.28 6.14
C GLN A 370 2.34 4.44 6.24
N VAL A 371 1.05 4.18 5.96
CA VAL A 371 -0.03 5.17 6.17
C VAL A 371 -0.12 5.55 7.65
N THR A 372 -0.07 4.55 8.54
CA THR A 372 -0.08 4.76 9.99
C THR A 372 1.15 5.52 10.47
N ASP A 373 2.33 5.17 9.97
CA ASP A 373 3.59 5.84 10.32
C ASP A 373 3.56 7.32 9.93
N ILE A 374 3.13 7.64 8.71
CA ILE A 374 2.98 9.02 8.22
C ILE A 374 1.95 9.78 9.06
N ALA A 375 0.80 9.17 9.34
CA ALA A 375 -0.26 9.77 10.16
C ALA A 375 0.19 10.04 11.61
N ASN A 376 1.04 9.19 12.17
CA ASN A 376 1.61 9.38 13.51
C ASN A 376 2.73 10.42 13.53
N TRP A 377 3.54 10.48 12.46
CA TRP A 377 4.63 11.44 12.35
C TRP A 377 4.12 12.88 12.25
N ALA A 378 3.07 13.11 11.45
CA ALA A 378 2.25 14.33 11.46
C ALA A 378 2.95 15.70 11.36
N GLU A 379 4.17 15.77 10.81
CA GLU A 379 4.86 17.04 10.52
C GLU A 379 4.29 17.69 9.23
N TRP A 380 3.00 18.04 9.24
CA TRP A 380 2.25 18.46 8.05
C TRP A 380 2.76 19.75 7.39
N ASP A 381 3.41 20.64 8.16
CA ASP A 381 4.05 21.85 7.63
C ASP A 381 5.19 21.53 6.64
N LEU A 382 5.74 20.31 6.70
CA LEU A 382 6.79 19.84 5.80
C LEU A 382 6.24 19.16 4.54
N VAL A 383 4.94 18.88 4.43
CA VAL A 383 4.40 17.96 3.40
C VAL A 383 3.42 18.68 2.48
N SER A 384 3.74 18.82 1.20
CA SER A 384 2.81 19.39 0.20
C SER A 384 1.95 18.34 -0.52
N LEU A 385 2.46 17.11 -0.62
CA LEU A 385 1.83 16.03 -1.38
C LEU A 385 2.15 14.67 -0.77
N ILE A 386 1.16 13.79 -0.69
CA ILE A 386 1.35 12.36 -0.41
C ILE A 386 0.99 11.54 -1.65
N VAL A 387 1.88 10.64 -2.05
CA VAL A 387 1.75 9.76 -3.23
C VAL A 387 1.52 8.34 -2.73
N VAL A 388 0.32 7.82 -2.92
CA VAL A 388 -0.07 6.47 -2.51
C VAL A 388 0.12 5.50 -3.68
N GLY A 389 1.15 4.66 -3.60
CA GLY A 389 1.60 3.78 -4.68
C GLY A 389 2.58 4.47 -5.64
N ASN A 390 3.48 3.69 -6.22
CA ASN A 390 4.37 4.11 -7.29
C ASN A 390 4.39 3.02 -8.36
N GLU A 391 3.67 3.25 -9.45
CA GLU A 391 3.51 2.29 -10.55
C GLU A 391 2.94 0.95 -10.07
N ALA A 392 2.06 0.97 -9.08
CA ALA A 392 1.52 -0.22 -8.42
C ALA A 392 0.62 -1.05 -9.37
N ILE A 393 -0.10 -0.39 -10.27
CA ILE A 393 -0.91 -1.04 -11.31
C ILE A 393 -0.01 -1.56 -12.41
N GLN A 394 0.95 -0.76 -12.89
CA GLN A 394 1.92 -1.18 -13.90
C GLN A 394 2.69 -2.46 -13.50
N ASN A 395 3.02 -2.58 -12.21
CA ASN A 395 3.70 -3.76 -11.66
C ASN A 395 2.74 -4.91 -11.29
N GLY A 396 1.43 -4.72 -11.43
CA GLY A 396 0.43 -5.75 -11.15
C GLY A 396 0.23 -6.06 -9.65
N TYR A 397 0.62 -5.14 -8.76
CA TYR A 397 0.47 -5.31 -7.31
C TYR A 397 -0.95 -5.02 -6.82
N CYS A 398 -1.73 -4.26 -7.59
CA CYS A 398 -3.14 -4.02 -7.33
C CYS A 398 -3.86 -3.62 -8.63
N THR A 399 -5.19 -3.75 -8.62
CA THR A 399 -6.07 -3.20 -9.65
C THR A 399 -6.34 -1.71 -9.41
N ALA A 400 -6.79 -1.00 -10.44
CA ALA A 400 -7.15 0.42 -10.32
C ALA A 400 -8.25 0.68 -9.25
N SER A 401 -9.22 -0.22 -9.13
CA SER A 401 -10.28 -0.12 -8.12
C SER A 401 -9.78 -0.34 -6.69
N GLU A 402 -8.86 -1.27 -6.50
CA GLU A 402 -8.25 -1.52 -5.19
C GLU A 402 -7.37 -0.33 -4.80
N LEU A 403 -6.58 0.20 -5.73
CA LEU A 403 -5.77 1.39 -5.51
C LEU A 403 -6.63 2.63 -5.19
N ALA A 404 -7.70 2.88 -5.95
CA ALA A 404 -8.63 3.98 -5.68
C ALA A 404 -9.26 3.90 -4.27
N SER A 405 -9.62 2.68 -3.84
CA SER A 405 -10.16 2.43 -2.51
C SER A 405 -9.12 2.71 -1.43
N PHE A 406 -7.88 2.27 -1.64
CA PHE A 406 -6.78 2.48 -0.71
C PHE A 406 -6.36 3.95 -0.60
N ILE A 407 -6.30 4.68 -1.72
CA ILE A 407 -6.07 6.13 -1.73
C ILE A 407 -7.16 6.82 -0.89
N THR A 408 -8.42 6.42 -1.06
CA THR A 408 -9.54 7.01 -0.32
C THR A 408 -9.42 6.76 1.19
N SER A 409 -9.07 5.55 1.62
CA SER A 409 -8.86 5.24 3.04
C SER A 409 -7.64 5.95 3.61
N ALA A 410 -6.53 6.02 2.86
CA ALA A 410 -5.32 6.72 3.29
C ALA A 410 -5.60 8.23 3.46
N LYS A 411 -6.31 8.85 2.52
CA LYS A 411 -6.77 10.25 2.63
C LYS A 411 -7.57 10.51 3.90
N GLN A 412 -8.50 9.61 4.24
CA GLN A 412 -9.30 9.73 5.46
C GLN A 412 -8.41 9.66 6.71
N ALA A 413 -7.44 8.73 6.74
CA ALA A 413 -6.49 8.61 7.84
C ALA A 413 -5.62 9.86 8.00
N PHE A 414 -5.03 10.36 6.92
CA PHE A 414 -4.22 11.58 6.95
C PHE A 414 -5.05 12.79 7.38
N LYS A 415 -6.28 12.93 6.85
CA LYS A 415 -7.19 14.01 7.25
C LYS A 415 -7.57 13.93 8.73
N ALA A 416 -7.83 12.73 9.25
CA ALA A 416 -8.11 12.52 10.67
C ALA A 416 -6.90 12.90 11.56
N ALA A 417 -5.69 12.72 11.05
CA ALA A 417 -4.45 13.13 11.69
C ALA A 417 -4.11 14.63 11.49
N GLY A 418 -4.94 15.40 10.77
CA GLY A 418 -4.78 16.84 10.58
C GLY A 418 -4.14 17.28 9.26
N TYR A 419 -3.83 16.34 8.36
CA TYR A 419 -3.31 16.69 7.04
C TYR A 419 -4.38 17.37 6.18
N SER A 420 -4.00 18.49 5.55
CA SER A 420 -4.86 19.28 4.67
C SER A 420 -4.30 19.46 3.25
N GLY A 421 -3.14 18.85 2.97
CA GLY A 421 -2.53 18.87 1.64
C GLY A 421 -3.16 17.87 0.68
N GLN A 422 -2.55 17.72 -0.49
CA GLN A 422 -3.07 16.92 -1.59
C GLN A 422 -2.60 15.47 -1.49
N VAL A 423 -3.42 14.54 -1.99
CA VAL A 423 -3.06 13.13 -2.12
C VAL A 423 -3.27 12.66 -3.56
N THR A 424 -2.31 11.91 -4.08
CA THR A 424 -2.34 11.34 -5.44
C THR A 424 -1.87 9.88 -5.41
N THR A 425 -1.85 9.25 -6.58
CA THR A 425 -0.97 8.13 -6.91
C THR A 425 -0.04 8.51 -8.07
N THR A 426 0.86 7.62 -8.48
CA THR A 426 1.63 7.79 -9.71
C THR A 426 1.71 6.51 -10.51
N GLU A 427 1.52 6.64 -11.82
CA GLU A 427 1.55 5.58 -12.83
C GLU A 427 2.13 6.15 -14.14
N PRO A 428 2.65 5.31 -15.05
CA PRO A 428 3.06 5.76 -16.37
C PRO A 428 1.84 6.05 -17.27
N ILE A 429 2.06 6.79 -18.36
CA ILE A 429 0.98 7.29 -19.22
C ILE A 429 0.05 6.19 -19.77
N ASN A 430 0.59 5.03 -20.13
CA ASN A 430 -0.19 3.91 -20.67
C ASN A 430 -1.19 3.35 -19.63
N VAL A 431 -0.85 3.40 -18.34
CA VAL A 431 -1.76 3.01 -17.26
C VAL A 431 -2.82 4.10 -17.05
N TRP A 432 -2.44 5.37 -17.08
CA TRP A 432 -3.40 6.47 -17.02
C TRP A 432 -4.40 6.42 -18.17
N GLU A 433 -3.97 6.19 -19.41
CA GLU A 433 -4.86 6.10 -20.58
C GLU A 433 -5.79 4.88 -20.52
N SER A 434 -5.32 3.75 -19.97
CA SER A 434 -6.11 2.52 -19.92
C SER A 434 -7.04 2.42 -18.72
N SER A 435 -6.63 2.95 -17.56
CA SER A 435 -7.27 2.69 -16.26
C SER A 435 -7.46 3.94 -15.41
N GLY A 436 -6.97 5.10 -15.85
CA GLY A 436 -6.91 6.34 -15.06
C GLY A 436 -8.27 6.90 -14.63
N SER A 437 -9.31 6.68 -15.44
CA SER A 437 -10.67 7.13 -15.11
C SER A 437 -11.19 6.57 -13.77
N ALA A 438 -10.79 5.35 -13.41
CA ALA A 438 -11.15 4.72 -12.14
C ALA A 438 -10.43 5.35 -10.92
N LEU A 439 -9.32 6.07 -11.15
CA LEU A 439 -8.53 6.71 -10.10
C LEU A 439 -8.94 8.17 -9.87
N CYS A 440 -9.49 8.84 -10.87
CA CYS A 440 -9.75 10.29 -10.85
C CYS A 440 -10.57 10.76 -9.64
N SER A 441 -11.55 9.98 -9.15
CA SER A 441 -12.36 10.40 -7.99
C SER A 441 -11.63 10.26 -6.64
N SER A 442 -10.55 9.48 -6.57
CA SER A 442 -9.82 9.20 -5.34
C SER A 442 -8.67 10.19 -5.09
N ILE A 443 -8.07 10.73 -6.15
CA ILE A 443 -6.93 11.65 -6.09
C ILE A 443 -7.36 13.13 -6.05
N ASP A 444 -6.51 14.01 -5.55
CA ASP A 444 -6.69 15.47 -5.59
C ASP A 444 -6.09 16.06 -6.87
N ILE A 445 -4.87 15.65 -7.18
CA ILE A 445 -4.06 16.00 -8.37
C ILE A 445 -3.72 14.72 -9.14
N LEU A 446 -3.49 14.78 -10.45
CA LEU A 446 -3.01 13.63 -11.23
C LEU A 446 -1.47 13.58 -11.20
N GLY A 447 -0.92 12.56 -10.55
CA GLY A 447 0.52 12.28 -10.55
C GLY A 447 0.92 11.24 -11.60
N ALA A 448 1.99 11.49 -12.36
CA ALA A 448 2.51 10.51 -13.32
C ALA A 448 4.03 10.45 -13.34
N ASN A 449 4.59 9.31 -13.73
CA ASN A 449 6.01 9.15 -14.01
C ASN A 449 6.22 9.20 -15.53
N ILE A 450 7.02 10.16 -16.01
CA ILE A 450 7.20 10.42 -17.44
C ILE A 450 8.70 10.46 -17.76
N HIS A 451 9.23 9.32 -18.18
CA HIS A 451 10.63 9.16 -18.60
C HIS A 451 10.75 9.15 -20.12
N PRO A 452 11.26 10.23 -20.75
CA PRO A 452 11.35 10.32 -22.21
C PRO A 452 12.22 9.23 -22.85
N PHE A 453 13.19 8.70 -22.10
CA PHE A 453 14.09 7.64 -22.54
C PHE A 453 13.38 6.36 -23.01
N PHE A 454 12.25 6.01 -22.41
CA PHE A 454 11.52 4.79 -22.80
C PHE A 454 10.72 4.95 -24.10
N ASN A 455 10.72 6.15 -24.72
CA ASN A 455 10.22 6.35 -26.07
C ASN A 455 11.37 6.31 -27.08
N SER A 456 11.33 5.35 -28.00
CA SER A 456 12.42 5.09 -28.95
C SER A 456 12.61 6.15 -30.03
N GLU A 457 11.68 7.10 -30.16
CA GLU A 457 11.72 8.18 -31.14
C GLU A 457 12.20 9.51 -30.54
N VAL A 458 12.46 9.55 -29.23
CA VAL A 458 12.83 10.77 -28.52
C VAL A 458 14.34 10.86 -28.36
N THR A 459 14.92 11.96 -28.81
CA THR A 459 16.32 12.32 -28.49
C THR A 459 16.41 13.06 -27.16
N ALA A 460 17.60 13.08 -26.54
CA ALA A 460 17.84 13.81 -25.30
C ALA A 460 17.41 15.29 -25.38
N ALA A 461 17.73 15.98 -26.49
CA ALA A 461 17.32 17.38 -26.72
C ALA A 461 15.80 17.60 -26.69
N GLN A 462 15.02 16.58 -27.06
CA GLN A 462 13.55 16.64 -27.13
C GLN A 462 12.86 16.25 -25.82
N ALA A 463 13.61 15.83 -24.79
CA ALA A 463 13.07 15.29 -23.54
C ALA A 463 12.01 16.22 -22.89
N GLY A 464 12.31 17.51 -22.74
CA GLY A 464 11.39 18.49 -22.16
C GLY A 464 10.08 18.63 -22.94
N LYS A 465 10.16 18.83 -24.26
CA LYS A 465 8.98 18.91 -25.14
C LYS A 465 8.16 17.62 -25.15
N PHE A 466 8.82 16.47 -25.07
CA PHE A 466 8.12 15.19 -24.97
C PHE A 466 7.31 15.12 -23.67
N VAL A 467 7.93 15.40 -22.51
CA VAL A 467 7.21 15.40 -21.22
C VAL A 467 6.03 16.36 -21.26
N GLN A 468 6.20 17.58 -21.76
CA GLN A 468 5.11 18.54 -21.88
C GLN A 468 3.94 17.96 -22.70
N GLY A 469 4.21 17.32 -23.83
CA GLY A 469 3.16 16.69 -24.63
C GLY A 469 2.45 15.53 -23.92
N GLN A 470 3.14 14.79 -23.04
CA GLN A 470 2.52 13.77 -22.19
C GLN A 470 1.63 14.40 -21.11
N VAL A 471 2.07 15.50 -20.50
CA VAL A 471 1.25 16.29 -19.55
C VAL A 471 -0.04 16.76 -20.22
N ASP A 472 0.02 17.30 -21.44
CA ASP A 472 -1.15 17.74 -22.21
C ASP A 472 -2.15 16.59 -22.53
N ILE A 473 -1.70 15.33 -22.49
CA ILE A 473 -2.56 14.14 -22.62
C ILE A 473 -3.20 13.83 -21.27
N LEU A 474 -2.39 13.79 -20.20
CA LEU A 474 -2.84 13.48 -18.84
C LEU A 474 -3.90 14.47 -18.34
N GLU A 475 -3.78 15.76 -18.66
CA GLU A 475 -4.77 16.80 -18.31
C GLU A 475 -6.18 16.49 -18.81
N LYS A 476 -6.32 15.65 -19.85
CA LYS A 476 -7.62 15.26 -20.42
C LYS A 476 -8.23 14.04 -19.74
N ILE A 477 -7.46 13.27 -18.96
CA ILE A 477 -7.89 12.01 -18.36
C ILE A 477 -8.73 12.27 -17.10
N CYS A 478 -8.32 13.21 -16.26
CA CYS A 478 -9.07 13.65 -15.09
C CYS A 478 -9.45 15.14 -15.21
N PRO A 479 -10.53 15.49 -15.95
CA PRO A 479 -10.90 16.87 -16.18
C PRO A 479 -11.05 17.68 -14.90
N GLY A 480 -10.44 18.88 -14.87
CA GLY A 480 -10.47 19.80 -13.73
C GLY A 480 -9.46 19.50 -12.62
N LYS A 481 -8.55 18.54 -12.83
CA LYS A 481 -7.40 18.30 -11.95
C LYS A 481 -6.11 18.77 -12.61
N ASP A 482 -5.24 19.38 -11.81
CA ASP A 482 -3.88 19.66 -12.23
C ASP A 482 -3.09 18.35 -12.43
N VAL A 483 -1.99 18.43 -13.18
CA VAL A 483 -1.05 17.33 -13.41
C VAL A 483 0.29 17.67 -12.80
N ILE A 484 0.89 16.70 -12.11
CA ILE A 484 2.26 16.77 -11.59
C ILE A 484 3.07 15.59 -12.12
N ASN A 485 4.27 15.89 -12.63
CA ASN A 485 5.20 14.86 -13.08
C ASN A 485 6.11 14.47 -11.93
N LEU A 486 5.89 13.29 -11.37
CA LEU A 486 6.52 12.81 -10.16
C LEU A 486 7.86 12.13 -10.39
N GLU A 487 8.19 11.76 -11.64
CA GLU A 487 9.51 11.32 -12.06
C GLU A 487 9.81 11.67 -13.50
N THR A 488 10.99 12.22 -13.74
CA THR A 488 11.54 12.31 -15.08
C THR A 488 13.05 12.42 -15.04
N GLY A 489 13.72 11.92 -16.07
CA GLY A 489 15.16 11.96 -16.14
C GLY A 489 15.69 11.37 -17.43
N TRP A 490 16.99 11.11 -17.42
CA TRP A 490 17.67 10.42 -18.51
C TRP A 490 18.86 9.62 -17.95
N PRO A 491 19.07 8.37 -18.37
CA PRO A 491 20.16 7.56 -17.83
C PRO A 491 21.52 7.96 -18.42
N SER A 492 22.54 7.93 -17.58
CA SER A 492 23.93 8.26 -17.94
C SER A 492 24.69 7.09 -18.58
N LYS A 493 24.15 5.88 -18.52
CA LYS A 493 24.73 4.64 -19.03
C LYS A 493 23.65 3.57 -19.27
N GLY A 494 23.94 2.62 -20.16
CA GLY A 494 23.09 1.49 -20.54
C GLY A 494 23.11 1.32 -22.05
N GLU A 495 22.09 0.66 -22.58
CA GLU A 495 21.87 0.44 -24.01
C GLU A 495 20.90 1.47 -24.60
N ALA A 496 21.03 1.74 -25.90
CA ALA A 496 20.14 2.66 -26.59
C ALA A 496 18.75 2.05 -26.84
N ASN A 497 17.71 2.85 -26.65
CA ASN A 497 16.36 2.56 -27.09
C ASN A 497 16.04 3.41 -28.34
N GLY A 498 16.38 2.91 -29.53
CA GLY A 498 16.23 3.69 -30.77
C GLY A 498 17.07 4.98 -30.75
N LEU A 499 16.41 6.13 -30.85
CA LEU A 499 17.03 7.46 -30.76
C LEU A 499 17.33 7.91 -29.32
N ALA A 500 16.73 7.25 -28.32
CA ALA A 500 17.01 7.50 -26.91
C ALA A 500 18.31 6.81 -26.50
N VAL A 501 19.42 7.54 -26.61
CA VAL A 501 20.76 7.06 -26.28
C VAL A 501 21.14 7.48 -24.86
N PRO A 502 21.48 6.56 -23.94
CA PRO A 502 22.00 6.91 -22.63
C PRO A 502 23.43 7.45 -22.73
N GLY A 503 23.84 8.31 -21.79
CA GLY A 503 25.19 8.86 -21.78
C GLY A 503 25.30 10.09 -20.92
N THR A 504 26.51 10.43 -20.47
CA THR A 504 26.72 11.63 -19.62
C THR A 504 26.39 12.93 -20.36
N THR A 505 26.75 13.02 -21.66
CA THR A 505 26.41 14.18 -22.50
C THR A 505 24.91 14.25 -22.77
N GLN A 506 24.30 13.11 -23.10
CA GLN A 506 22.87 12.99 -23.37
C GLN A 506 22.03 13.28 -22.12
N GLN A 507 22.45 12.80 -20.96
CA GLN A 507 21.81 13.13 -19.69
C GLN A 507 21.86 14.64 -19.43
N SER A 508 23.02 15.28 -19.62
CA SER A 508 23.14 16.74 -19.46
C SER A 508 22.20 17.52 -20.40
N GLU A 509 22.12 17.10 -21.66
CA GLU A 509 21.24 17.70 -22.67
C GLU A 509 19.76 17.50 -22.32
N ALA A 510 19.37 16.30 -21.89
CA ALA A 510 18.01 15.98 -21.48
C ALA A 510 17.60 16.73 -20.22
N ILE A 511 18.43 16.78 -19.19
CA ILE A 511 18.15 17.54 -17.96
C ILE A 511 17.99 19.03 -18.28
N LYS A 512 18.83 19.58 -19.16
CA LYS A 512 18.67 20.98 -19.62
C LYS A 512 17.33 21.19 -20.35
N SER A 513 16.95 20.27 -21.23
CA SER A 513 15.66 20.31 -21.94
C SER A 513 14.47 20.26 -20.96
N LEU A 514 14.48 19.29 -20.04
CA LEU A 514 13.47 19.10 -19.00
C LEU A 514 13.33 20.34 -18.10
N ARG A 515 14.44 20.93 -17.63
CA ARG A 515 14.41 22.15 -16.80
C ARG A 515 13.78 23.33 -17.51
N ASN A 516 14.05 23.49 -18.81
CA ASN A 516 13.55 24.62 -19.58
C ASN A 516 12.04 24.51 -19.85
N ASP A 517 11.55 23.30 -20.13
CA ASP A 517 10.17 23.10 -20.57
C ASP A 517 9.21 22.74 -19.42
N VAL A 518 9.64 21.91 -18.47
CA VAL A 518 8.76 21.29 -17.45
C VAL A 518 9.34 21.29 -16.04
N GLY A 519 10.44 22.01 -15.79
CA GLY A 519 11.17 21.90 -14.53
C GLY A 519 10.38 22.33 -13.28
N ALA A 520 9.42 23.26 -13.44
CA ALA A 520 8.57 23.74 -12.35
C ALA A 520 7.44 22.77 -11.95
N LEU A 521 7.09 21.81 -12.82
CA LEU A 521 6.04 20.81 -12.57
C LEU A 521 6.60 19.39 -12.40
N SER A 522 7.93 19.23 -12.48
CA SER A 522 8.59 17.93 -12.51
C SER A 522 9.50 17.68 -11.31
N VAL A 523 9.48 16.45 -10.83
CA VAL A 523 10.46 15.90 -9.91
C VAL A 523 11.49 15.11 -10.71
N PHE A 524 12.76 15.48 -10.59
CA PHE A 524 13.85 14.87 -11.33
C PHE A 524 14.30 13.56 -10.69
N PHE A 525 14.50 12.56 -11.52
CA PHE A 525 14.90 11.20 -11.16
C PHE A 525 16.31 10.91 -11.68
N SER A 526 17.31 10.69 -10.83
CA SER A 526 17.28 10.71 -9.34
C SER A 526 18.49 11.43 -8.75
N PHE A 527 18.56 11.57 -7.41
CA PHE A 527 19.68 12.24 -6.73
C PHE A 527 21.02 11.59 -7.08
N SER A 528 21.15 10.28 -6.87
CA SER A 528 22.36 9.50 -7.13
C SER A 528 22.02 8.22 -7.89
N ASN A 529 23.02 7.61 -8.52
CA ASN A 529 22.89 6.29 -9.10
C ASN A 529 22.50 5.26 -8.03
N ASP A 530 21.52 4.42 -8.33
CA ASP A 530 20.99 3.37 -7.46
C ASP A 530 21.55 2.01 -7.88
N LEU A 531 22.84 1.75 -7.61
CA LEU A 531 23.52 0.53 -8.09
C LEU A 531 22.98 -0.77 -7.48
N TRP A 532 22.16 -0.66 -6.43
CA TRP A 532 21.47 -1.77 -5.79
C TRP A 532 20.27 -2.29 -6.60
N LYS A 533 19.74 -1.50 -7.55
CA LYS A 533 18.64 -1.92 -8.41
C LYS A 533 19.07 -3.00 -9.39
N SER A 534 18.12 -3.83 -9.81
CA SER A 534 18.31 -4.67 -10.99
C SER A 534 18.53 -3.78 -12.23
N PRO A 535 19.37 -4.16 -13.20
CA PRO A 535 19.66 -3.31 -14.38
C PRO A 535 18.43 -2.92 -15.20
N GLY A 536 17.38 -3.73 -15.18
CA GLY A 536 16.12 -3.47 -15.87
C GLY A 536 16.23 -3.51 -17.39
N ALA A 537 15.24 -2.94 -18.07
CA ALA A 537 15.27 -2.84 -19.53
C ALA A 537 16.41 -1.92 -19.97
N PHE A 538 17.13 -2.30 -21.04
CA PHE A 538 18.27 -1.53 -21.56
C PHE A 538 19.43 -1.31 -20.57
N ASP A 539 19.48 -2.05 -19.46
CA ASP A 539 20.52 -1.92 -18.43
C ASP A 539 20.70 -0.50 -17.85
N VAL A 540 19.61 0.29 -17.77
CA VAL A 540 19.68 1.71 -17.38
C VAL A 540 19.32 2.00 -15.93
N GLU A 541 18.59 1.12 -15.24
CA GLU A 541 17.96 1.40 -13.92
C GLU A 541 18.95 1.80 -12.82
N GLN A 542 20.21 1.42 -12.98
CA GLN A 542 21.28 1.73 -12.03
C GLN A 542 21.89 3.14 -12.24
N TYR A 543 21.55 3.85 -13.33
CA TYR A 543 22.37 4.96 -13.85
C TYR A 543 21.62 6.30 -14.05
N TRP A 544 20.53 6.52 -13.30
CA TRP A 544 19.68 7.72 -13.40
C TRP A 544 20.13 8.92 -12.54
N GLY A 545 21.14 8.76 -11.69
CA GLY A 545 21.65 9.83 -10.83
C GLY A 545 22.06 11.07 -11.63
N CYS A 546 21.52 12.24 -11.27
CA CYS A 546 21.65 13.45 -12.07
C CYS A 546 21.88 14.74 -11.25
N ILE A 547 22.10 14.66 -9.92
CA ILE A 547 22.28 15.85 -9.08
C ILE A 547 23.43 16.76 -9.55
N ASP A 548 24.47 16.19 -10.15
CA ASP A 548 25.62 16.92 -10.68
C ASP A 548 25.32 17.70 -11.99
N GLN A 549 24.14 17.52 -12.58
CA GLN A 549 23.69 18.24 -13.78
C GLN A 549 23.03 19.60 -13.48
N PHE A 550 22.85 19.93 -12.20
CA PHE A 550 22.27 21.18 -11.70
C PHE A 550 23.36 22.06 -11.08
#